data_AF-A0A0D6MNB9-F1
#
_entry.id   AF-A0A0D6MNB9-F1
#
_cell.length_a   1.000
_cell.length_b   1.000
_cell.length_c   1.000
_cell.angle_alpha   90.00
_cell.angle_beta   90.00
_cell.angle_gamma   90.00
#
_symmetry.space_group_name_H-M   'P 1'
#
loop_
_entity.id
_entity.type
_entity.pdbx_description
1 polymer ?
#
loop_
_entity_poly.entity_id
_entity_poly.type
_entity_poly.pdbx_seq_one_letter_code
_entity_poly.pdbx_strand_id
1 'polypeptide(L)' 'MAQNIYDDPEFFAGYSTLPRQVHGLDGAPEWPAIADMLPPLAGARVADLGCGFG' A
#
# COMPACT_ATOMS: atom_id res chain seq x y z
N MET A 1 -22.42 -8.89 14.62
CA MET A 1 -21.15 -8.17 14.43
C MET A 1 -21.32 -7.28 13.21
N ALA A 2 -20.80 -6.05 13.21
CA ALA A 2 -20.86 -5.19 12.02
C ALA A 2 -19.96 -5.79 10.93
N GLN A 3 -20.43 -5.82 9.69
CA GLN A 3 -19.64 -6.29 8.55
C GLN A 3 -18.44 -5.37 8.36
N ASN A 4 -17.25 -5.94 8.20
CA ASN A 4 -16.07 -5.16 7.87
C ASN A 4 -16.18 -4.66 6.42
N ILE A 5 -16.14 -3.35 6.22
CA ILE A 5 -16.21 -2.74 4.88
C ILE A 5 -15.03 -3.16 3.99
N TYR A 6 -13.91 -3.61 4.58
CA TYR A 6 -12.75 -4.10 3.82
C TYR A 6 -13.01 -5.45 3.13
N ASP A 7 -14.05 -6.19 3.55
CA ASP A 7 -14.49 -7.42 2.89
C ASP A 7 -15.53 -7.15 1.78
N ASP A 8 -15.93 -5.89 1.59
CA ASP A 8 -16.89 -5.48 0.56
C ASP A 8 -16.19 -5.38 -0.82
N PRO A 9 -16.64 -6.15 -1.84
CA PRO A 9 -16.06 -6.09 -3.17
C PRO A 9 -16.17 -4.71 -3.85
N GLU A 10 -17.22 -3.94 -3.58
CA GLU A 10 -17.40 -2.61 -4.16
C GLU A 10 -16.40 -1.62 -3.55
N PHE A 11 -16.21 -1.69 -2.22
CA PHE A 11 -15.17 -0.92 -1.55
C PHE A 11 -13.78 -1.26 -2.09
N PHE A 12 -13.48 -2.56 -2.22
CA PHE A 12 -12.20 -3.01 -2.76
C PHE A 12 -11.98 -2.56 -4.20
N ALA A 13 -13.02 -2.59 -5.04
CA ALA A 13 -12.96 -2.10 -6.42
C ALA A 13 -12.62 -0.61 -6.46
N GLY A 14 -13.26 0.21 -5.63
CA GLY A 14 -12.93 1.63 -5.51
C GLY A 14 -11.51 1.87 -5.01
N TYR A 15 -11.10 1.17 -3.94
CA TYR A 15 -9.75 1.25 -3.38
C TYR A 15 -8.66 0.89 -4.41
N SER A 16 -8.92 -0.10 -5.27
CA SER A 16 -8.01 -0.53 -6.33
C SER A 16 -7.75 0.55 -7.41
N THR A 17 -8.55 1.61 -7.45
CA THR A 17 -8.37 2.73 -8.40
C THR A 17 -7.50 3.87 -7.87
N LEU A 18 -7.08 3.82 -6.61
CA LEU A 18 -6.25 4.88 -6.02
C LEU A 18 -4.92 5.05 -6.79
N PRO A 19 -4.37 6.27 -6.91
CA PRO A 19 -3.13 6.51 -7.65
C PRO A 19 -1.96 5.61 -7.24
N ARG A 20 -1.79 5.31 -5.95
CA ARG A 20 -0.79 4.34 -5.46
C ARG A 20 -0.99 2.92 -6.03
N GLN A 21 -2.23 2.50 -6.25
CA GLN A 21 -2.54 1.19 -6.85
C GLN A 21 -2.29 1.18 -8.36
N VAL A 22 -2.49 2.31 -9.04
CA VAL A 22 -2.37 2.41 -10.52
C VAL A 22 -0.94 2.74 -10.96
N HIS A 23 -0.24 3.59 -10.21
CA HIS A 23 1.08 4.14 -10.57
C HIS A 23 2.20 3.66 -9.65
N GLY A 24 1.92 2.73 -8.73
CA GLY A 24 2.92 2.21 -7.80
C GLY A 24 3.42 3.30 -6.85
N LEU A 25 4.69 3.21 -6.45
CA LEU A 25 5.32 4.15 -5.50
C LEU A 25 5.35 5.59 -6.02
N ASP A 26 5.39 5.79 -7.35
CA ASP A 26 5.30 7.13 -7.97
C ASP A 26 3.91 7.77 -7.78
N GLY A 27 2.88 6.94 -7.52
CA GLY A 27 1.53 7.36 -7.18
C GLY A 27 1.28 7.57 -5.68
N ALA A 28 2.27 7.27 -4.81
CA ALA A 28 2.21 7.54 -3.38
C ALA A 28 3.00 8.83 -3.05
N PRO A 29 2.34 9.98 -2.85
CA PRO A 29 3.02 11.24 -2.53
C PRO A 29 3.82 11.17 -1.22
N GLU A 30 3.44 10.29 -0.30
CA GLU A 30 4.12 10.05 0.96
C GLU A 30 5.39 9.18 0.84
N TRP A 31 5.53 8.43 -0.27
CA TRP A 31 6.60 7.45 -0.40
C TRP A 31 8.02 8.04 -0.26
N PRO A 32 8.37 9.19 -0.88
CA PRO A 32 9.71 9.76 -0.71
C PRO A 32 10.06 10.02 0.76
N ALA A 33 9.10 10.57 1.53
CA ALA A 33 9.31 10.82 2.96
C ALA A 33 9.45 9.52 3.76
N ILE A 34 8.69 8.48 3.42
CA ILE A 34 8.82 7.16 4.06
C ILE A 34 10.17 6.52 3.73
N ALA A 35 10.58 6.55 2.45
CA ALA A 35 11.84 6.00 2.00
C ALA A 35 13.03 6.63 2.72
N ASP A 36 13.00 7.95 2.95
CA ASP A 36 14.03 8.68 3.71
C ASP A 36 14.14 8.24 5.17
N MET A 37 13.06 7.70 5.75
CA MET A 37 13.05 7.19 7.13
C MET A 37 13.54 5.73 7.24
N LEU A 38 13.62 5.00 6.12
CA LEU A 38 13.99 3.59 6.16
C LEU A 38 15.50 3.42 6.42
N PRO A 39 15.90 2.46 7.26
CA PRO A 39 17.31 2.10 7.40
C PRO A 39 17.79 1.38 6.14
N PRO A 40 19.12 1.15 5.98
CA PRO A 40 19.62 0.28 4.93
C PRO A 40 18.95 -1.11 4.98
N LEU A 41 18.29 -1.51 3.88
CA LEU A 41 17.54 -2.76 3.82
C LEU A 41 18.34 -3.94 3.26
N ALA A 42 19.57 -3.71 2.79
CA ALA A 42 20.39 -4.77 2.20
C ALA A 42 20.67 -5.87 3.23
N GLY A 43 20.29 -7.11 2.91
CA GLY A 43 20.42 -8.26 3.80
C GLY A 43 19.36 -8.34 4.90
N ALA A 44 18.42 -7.40 4.98
CA ALA A 44 17.31 -7.47 5.90
C ALA A 44 16.24 -8.47 5.43
N ARG A 45 15.46 -8.99 6.38
CA ARG A 45 14.21 -9.70 6.10
C ARG A 45 13.07 -8.72 6.31
N VAL A 46 12.34 -8.40 5.26
CA VAL A 46 11.27 -7.40 5.27
C VAL A 46 9.92 -8.10 5.10
N ALA A 47 8.92 -7.62 5.84
CA ALA A 47 7.52 -7.97 5.63
C ALA A 47 6.77 -6.74 5.16
N ASP A 48 6.16 -6.82 3.99
CA ASP A 48 5.29 -5.79 3.45
C ASP A 48 3.83 -6.23 3.65
N LEU A 49 3.10 -5.49 4.47
CA LEU A 49 1.76 -5.87 4.93
C LEU A 49 0.73 -4.94 4.30
N GLY A 50 -0.21 -5.52 3.56
CA GLY A 50 -1.19 -4.74 2.82
C GLY A 50 -0.58 -4.05 1.59
N CYS A 51 0.42 -4.68 0.95
CA CYS A 51 1.11 -4.17 -0.25
C CYS A 51 0.20 -3.92 -1.46
N GLY A 52 -1.05 -4.40 -1.43
CA GLY A 52 -1.98 -4.26 -2.55
C GLY A 52 -1.42 -4.97 -3.77
N PHE A 53 -1.14 -4.21 -4.83
CA PHE A 53 -0.58 -4.74 -6.09
C PHE A 53 0.95 -4.71 -6.18
N GLY A 54 1.68 -4.24 -5.14
CA GLY A 54 3.13 -4.09 -5.16
C GLY A 54 3.61 -2.88 -4.36
#